data_AF-A0A948HYS4-F1
#
_entry.id   AF-A0A948HYS4-F1
#
_cell.length_a   1.000
_cell.length_b   1.000
_cell.length_c   1.000
_cell.angle_alpha   90.00
_cell.angle_beta   90.00
_cell.angle_gamma   90.00
#
_symmetry.space_group_name_H-M   'P 1'
#
loop_
_entity.id
_entity.type
_entity.pdbx_description
1 polymer ?
#
loop_
_entity_poly.entity_id
_entity_poly.type
_entity_poly.pdbx_seq_one_letter_code
_entity_poly.pdbx_strand_id
1 'polypeptide(L)'
;IVKIESDWGGNVGKGNWQTDMPPRDHKAFLAITSSLGLNSDSTPVSKKPSYGWGGAMGPAQFIPSTWILYTDAVSNLTGRRPASPWNIEDAFIASGLMLAESGANKQTYASEVKAAKMYIAGGRWNTSLTARIYSNNVMAEATKIQRDIDTLNQAR
;
A
#
# COMPACT_ATOMS: atom_id res chain seq x y z
N ILE A 1 2.22 -1.82 -7.65
CA ILE A 1 1.49 -1.84 -6.36
C ILE A 1 0.42 -0.74 -6.33
N VAL A 2 0.75 0.54 -6.17
CA VAL A 2 -0.26 1.62 -6.00
C VAL A 2 -1.34 1.65 -7.09
N LYS A 3 -0.98 1.43 -8.36
CA LYS A 3 -1.95 1.24 -9.47
C LYS A 3 -2.92 0.08 -9.24
N ILE A 4 -2.42 -1.07 -8.78
CA ILE A 4 -3.24 -2.25 -8.47
C ILE A 4 -4.11 -2.03 -7.23
N GLU A 5 -3.59 -1.33 -6.23
CA GLU A 5 -4.28 -1.10 -4.96
C GLU A 5 -5.46 -0.13 -5.07
N SER A 6 -5.30 0.95 -5.84
CA SER A 6 -6.27 2.04 -5.81
C SER A 6 -6.39 2.82 -7.12
N ASP A 7 -5.81 2.33 -8.21
CA ASP A 7 -5.74 3.08 -9.46
C ASP A 7 -5.12 4.49 -9.27
N TRP A 8 -3.87 4.52 -8.79
CA TRP A 8 -3.12 5.75 -8.52
C TRP A 8 -3.76 6.66 -7.45
N GLY A 9 -4.54 6.10 -6.54
CA GLY A 9 -5.29 6.84 -5.52
C GLY A 9 -6.69 7.28 -5.97
N GLY A 10 -7.14 6.90 -7.17
CA GLY A 10 -8.51 7.17 -7.63
C GLY A 10 -9.58 6.43 -6.82
N ASN A 11 -9.23 5.29 -6.20
CA ASN A 11 -10.15 4.39 -5.51
C ASN A 11 -9.63 3.97 -4.12
N VAL A 12 -9.63 4.87 -3.14
CA VAL A 12 -9.07 4.62 -1.78
C VAL A 12 -10.07 4.11 -0.74
N GLY A 13 -11.29 3.77 -1.16
CA GLY A 13 -12.35 3.25 -0.28
C GLY A 13 -13.24 4.34 0.33
N LYS A 14 -14.42 3.91 0.80
CA LYS A 14 -15.44 4.75 1.47
C LYS A 14 -15.95 4.09 2.76
N GLY A 15 -15.16 3.18 3.32
CA GLY A 15 -15.46 2.47 4.56
C GLY A 15 -15.11 3.29 5.79
N ASN A 16 -15.45 2.75 6.95
CA ASN A 16 -15.29 3.36 8.25
C ASN A 16 -14.56 2.40 9.21
N TRP A 17 -13.66 2.93 10.02
CA TRP A 17 -12.78 2.12 10.86
C TRP A 17 -13.53 1.34 11.95
N GLN A 18 -14.64 1.83 12.48
CA GLN A 18 -15.38 1.13 13.52
C GLN A 18 -15.96 -0.21 13.02
N THR A 19 -16.42 -0.27 11.76
CA THR A 19 -17.15 -1.41 11.22
C THR A 19 -16.35 -2.25 10.22
N ASP A 20 -15.49 -1.61 9.43
CA ASP A 20 -14.77 -2.25 8.33
C ASP A 20 -13.38 -2.75 8.72
N MET A 21 -12.77 -2.17 9.76
CA MET A 21 -11.42 -2.51 10.22
C MET A 21 -11.47 -3.52 11.38
N PRO A 22 -10.55 -4.50 11.44
CA PRO A 22 -10.50 -5.42 12.57
C PRO A 22 -10.07 -4.67 13.86
N PRO A 23 -10.62 -5.02 15.04
CA PRO A 23 -10.35 -4.31 16.29
C PRO A 23 -8.87 -4.15 16.66
N ARG A 24 -8.02 -5.11 16.27
CA ARG A 24 -6.56 -5.06 16.54
C ARG A 24 -5.86 -3.84 15.90
N ASP A 25 -6.40 -3.30 14.81
CA ASP A 25 -5.81 -2.20 14.05
C ASP A 25 -6.37 -0.83 14.46
N HIS A 26 -7.43 -0.79 15.29
CA HIS A 26 -8.09 0.44 15.74
C HIS A 26 -7.14 1.39 16.48
N LYS A 27 -6.34 0.86 17.41
CA LYS A 27 -5.39 1.69 18.19
C LYS A 27 -4.38 2.39 17.27
N ALA A 28 -3.86 1.67 16.28
CA ALA A 28 -2.92 2.22 15.31
C ALA A 28 -3.59 3.29 14.44
N PHE A 29 -4.81 3.04 13.96
CA PHE A 29 -5.57 4.02 13.17
C PHE A 29 -5.86 5.32 13.94
N LEU A 30 -6.30 5.21 15.19
CA LEU A 30 -6.56 6.37 16.05
C LEU A 30 -5.28 7.17 16.33
N ALA A 31 -4.15 6.51 16.54
CA ALA A 31 -2.86 7.19 16.71
C ALA A 31 -2.44 7.95 15.45
N ILE A 32 -2.57 7.32 14.27
CA ILE A 32 -2.22 7.94 12.97
C ILE A 32 -3.09 9.17 12.72
N THR A 33 -4.41 9.02 12.80
CA THR A 33 -5.36 10.12 12.57
C THR A 33 -5.15 11.27 13.54
N SER A 34 -4.94 10.99 14.83
CA SER A 34 -4.59 11.99 15.84
C SER A 34 -3.30 12.74 15.49
N SER A 35 -2.23 12.03 15.08
CA SER A 35 -0.95 12.64 14.72
C SER A 35 -1.03 13.57 13.50
N LEU A 36 -1.96 13.29 12.59
CA LEU A 36 -2.22 14.07 11.38
C LEU A 36 -3.26 15.19 11.60
N GLY A 37 -3.82 15.32 12.81
CA GLY A 37 -4.90 16.26 13.10
C GLY A 37 -6.21 15.95 12.37
N LEU A 38 -6.43 14.69 12.01
CA LEU A 38 -7.63 14.23 11.30
C LEU A 38 -8.71 13.73 12.27
N ASN A 39 -9.97 13.94 11.90
CA ASN A 39 -11.09 13.29 12.57
C ASN A 39 -11.19 11.82 12.10
N SER A 40 -10.95 10.87 13.00
CA SER A 40 -10.99 9.43 12.73
C SER A 40 -12.31 8.95 12.15
N ASP A 41 -13.44 9.52 12.57
CA ASP A 41 -14.77 9.04 12.19
C ASP A 41 -15.15 9.39 10.75
N SER A 42 -14.57 10.46 10.21
CA SER A 42 -14.74 10.89 8.84
C SER A 42 -13.57 10.51 7.92
N THR A 43 -12.49 9.94 8.47
CA THR A 43 -11.31 9.58 7.68
C THR A 43 -11.53 8.23 7.00
N PRO A 44 -11.49 8.15 5.66
CA PRO A 44 -11.90 6.96 4.94
C PRO A 44 -10.86 5.85 4.99
N VAL A 45 -11.37 4.62 5.05
CA VAL A 45 -10.60 3.38 4.89
C VAL A 45 -11.27 2.47 3.85
N SER A 46 -10.61 1.38 3.47
CA SER A 46 -11.21 0.38 2.61
C SER A 46 -12.39 -0.31 3.29
N LYS A 47 -13.43 -0.62 2.50
CA LYS A 47 -14.63 -1.28 3.01
C LYS A 47 -14.38 -2.77 3.22
N LYS A 48 -15.01 -3.36 4.23
CA LYS A 48 -14.95 -4.79 4.47
C LYS A 48 -15.63 -5.57 3.34
N PRO A 49 -14.96 -6.57 2.74
CA PRO A 49 -15.59 -7.51 1.82
C PRO A 49 -16.38 -8.58 2.59
N SER A 50 -17.16 -9.40 1.88
CA SER A 50 -17.96 -10.48 2.49
C SER A 50 -17.15 -11.56 3.21
N TYR A 51 -15.87 -11.72 2.86
CA TYR A 51 -15.02 -12.84 3.30
C TYR A 51 -13.92 -12.45 4.30
N GLY A 52 -13.89 -11.19 4.78
CA GLY A 52 -12.74 -10.73 5.56
C GLY A 52 -12.95 -9.38 6.23
N TRP A 53 -11.92 -8.55 6.21
CA TRP A 53 -11.94 -7.19 6.75
C TRP A 53 -11.44 -6.20 5.68
N GLY A 54 -11.81 -4.95 5.85
CA GLY A 54 -11.22 -3.80 5.15
C GLY A 54 -10.27 -3.07 6.11
N GLY A 55 -10.36 -1.74 6.15
CA GLY A 55 -9.56 -0.92 7.05
C GLY A 55 -8.20 -0.49 6.47
N ALA A 56 -7.93 -0.79 5.20
CA ALA A 56 -6.72 -0.33 4.55
C ALA A 56 -6.81 1.18 4.25
N MET A 57 -5.70 1.90 4.41
CA MET A 57 -5.66 3.36 4.31
C MET A 57 -5.01 3.81 3.01
N GLY A 58 -5.64 4.80 2.36
CA GLY A 58 -5.05 5.59 1.30
C GLY A 58 -4.64 4.83 0.03
N PRO A 59 -3.86 5.45 -0.86
CA PRO A 59 -3.57 4.93 -2.20
C PRO A 59 -2.82 3.59 -2.21
N ALA A 60 -1.94 3.37 -1.24
CA ALA A 60 -1.16 2.14 -1.14
C ALA A 60 -1.88 1.04 -0.33
N GLN A 61 -3.10 1.31 0.17
CA GLN A 61 -3.92 0.38 0.96
C GLN A 61 -3.14 -0.24 2.14
N PHE A 62 -2.36 0.58 2.86
CA PHE A 62 -1.64 0.11 4.05
C PHE A 62 -2.60 -0.18 5.21
N ILE A 63 -2.39 -1.31 5.87
CA ILE A 63 -3.01 -1.59 7.17
C ILE A 63 -2.38 -0.67 8.23
N PRO A 64 -3.15 -0.10 9.18
CA PRO A 64 -2.64 0.84 10.16
C PRO A 64 -1.42 0.36 10.95
N SER A 65 -1.44 -0.87 11.45
CA SER A 65 -0.31 -1.44 12.18
C SER A 65 0.94 -1.61 11.33
N THR A 66 0.80 -1.80 10.01
CA THR A 66 1.93 -1.85 9.07
C THR A 66 2.45 -0.45 8.77
N TRP A 67 1.57 0.54 8.54
CA TRP A 67 1.96 1.92 8.23
C TRP A 67 2.90 2.53 9.28
N ILE A 68 2.62 2.28 10.56
CA ILE A 68 3.43 2.81 11.67
C ILE A 68 4.89 2.39 11.57
N LEU A 69 5.18 1.20 11.02
CA LEU A 69 6.56 0.72 10.82
C LEU A 69 7.36 1.58 9.82
N TYR A 70 6.69 2.27 8.91
CA TYR A 70 7.30 3.07 7.85
C TYR A 70 7.18 4.58 8.06
N THR A 71 6.35 5.04 9.01
CA THR A 71 5.99 6.46 9.15
C THR A 71 7.21 7.37 9.27
N ASP A 72 8.19 7.02 10.11
CA ASP A 72 9.39 7.83 10.32
C ASP A 72 10.31 7.83 9.10
N ALA A 73 10.50 6.67 8.46
CA ALA A 73 11.31 6.55 7.26
C ALA A 73 10.72 7.37 6.10
N VAL A 74 9.40 7.30 5.91
CA VAL A 74 8.69 8.10 4.91
C VAL A 74 8.81 9.59 5.24
N SER A 75 8.58 9.97 6.50
CA SER A 75 8.66 11.37 6.96
C SER A 75 10.04 11.97 6.70
N ASN A 76 11.10 11.18 6.88
CA ASN A 76 12.46 11.62 6.61
C ASN A 76 12.75 11.77 5.11
N LEU A 77 12.20 10.89 4.27
CA LEU A 77 12.42 10.92 2.82
C LEU A 77 11.61 12.00 2.10
N THR A 78 10.37 12.24 2.54
CA THR A 78 9.47 13.21 1.91
C THR A 78 9.48 14.58 2.59
N GLY A 79 10.07 14.68 3.78
CA GLY A 79 10.11 15.90 4.58
C GLY A 79 8.79 16.22 5.30
N ARG A 80 7.72 15.42 5.11
CA ARG A 80 6.45 15.59 5.83
C ARG A 80 6.52 15.02 7.23
N ARG A 81 6.06 15.76 8.24
CA ARG A 81 6.11 15.35 9.65
C ARG A 81 4.77 15.61 10.35
N PRO A 82 3.92 14.58 10.59
CA PRO A 82 4.10 13.19 10.19
C PRO A 82 3.73 12.93 8.72
N ALA A 83 4.30 11.88 8.12
CA ALA A 83 3.85 11.35 6.84
C ALA A 83 2.40 10.84 6.91
N SER A 84 1.66 11.00 5.80
CA SER A 84 0.25 10.65 5.70
C SER A 84 0.01 9.48 4.74
N PRO A 85 -0.68 8.40 5.15
CA PRO A 85 -1.00 7.31 4.23
C PRO A 85 -1.98 7.72 3.13
N TRP A 86 -2.69 8.85 3.30
CA TRP A 86 -3.59 9.41 2.29
C TRP A 86 -2.89 10.40 1.34
N ASN A 87 -1.63 10.77 1.60
CA ASN A 87 -0.83 11.50 0.63
C ASN A 87 -0.22 10.51 -0.39
N ILE A 88 -0.37 10.80 -1.68
CA ILE A 88 0.05 9.89 -2.75
C ILE A 88 1.57 9.64 -2.75
N GLU A 89 2.38 10.67 -2.53
CA GLU A 89 3.84 10.55 -2.52
C GLU A 89 4.31 9.73 -1.31
N ASP A 90 3.79 10.04 -0.12
CA ASP A 90 4.11 9.27 1.10
C ASP A 90 3.71 7.79 0.95
N ALA A 91 2.54 7.52 0.36
CA ALA A 91 2.07 6.17 0.06
C ALA A 91 2.99 5.46 -0.95
N PHE A 92 3.46 6.15 -1.99
CA PHE A 92 4.43 5.61 -2.94
C PHE A 92 5.75 5.23 -2.28
N ILE A 93 6.31 6.13 -1.46
CA ILE A 93 7.56 5.90 -0.75
C ILE A 93 7.41 4.73 0.24
N ALA A 94 6.31 4.68 1.01
CA ALA A 94 6.04 3.57 1.91
C ALA A 94 5.96 2.23 1.18
N SER A 95 5.23 2.16 0.06
CA SER A 95 5.18 0.93 -0.77
C SER A 95 6.57 0.54 -1.29
N GLY A 96 7.37 1.51 -1.74
CA GLY A 96 8.73 1.27 -2.21
C GLY A 96 9.64 0.68 -1.12
N LEU A 97 9.58 1.25 0.09
CA LEU A 97 10.33 0.76 1.26
C LEU A 97 9.94 -0.68 1.60
N MET A 98 8.64 -0.99 1.67
CA MET A 98 8.17 -2.34 1.98
C MET A 98 8.57 -3.37 0.92
N LEU A 99 8.51 -2.99 -0.37
CA LEU A 99 8.95 -3.85 -1.47
C LEU A 99 10.47 -4.10 -1.41
N ALA A 100 11.25 -3.05 -1.13
CA ALA A 100 12.70 -3.16 -0.99
C ALA A 100 13.09 -4.07 0.18
N GLU A 101 12.44 -3.94 1.34
CA GLU A 101 12.62 -4.84 2.49
C GLU A 101 12.28 -6.30 2.12
N SER A 102 11.28 -6.49 1.27
CA SER A 102 10.89 -7.80 0.75
C SER A 102 11.83 -8.36 -0.34
N GLY A 103 12.86 -7.59 -0.72
CA GLY A 103 13.93 -7.99 -1.64
C GLY A 103 13.80 -7.46 -3.07
N ALA A 104 12.81 -6.61 -3.38
CA ALA A 104 12.65 -6.04 -4.72
C ALA A 104 13.84 -5.17 -5.16
N ASN A 105 14.61 -4.64 -4.21
CA ASN A 105 15.83 -3.89 -4.48
C ASN A 105 16.92 -4.67 -5.24
N LYS A 106 16.81 -6.01 -5.30
CA LYS A 106 17.66 -6.85 -6.15
C LYS A 106 17.37 -6.70 -7.65
N GLN A 107 16.24 -6.08 -8.01
CA GLN A 107 15.86 -5.80 -9.41
C GLN A 107 15.88 -7.05 -10.29
N THR A 108 15.40 -8.17 -9.75
CA THR A 108 15.20 -9.41 -10.50
C THR A 108 13.72 -9.74 -10.48
N TYR A 109 13.21 -10.23 -11.62
CA TYR A 109 11.81 -10.62 -11.75
C TYR A 109 11.33 -11.54 -10.62
N ALA A 110 12.14 -12.53 -10.24
CA ALA A 110 11.82 -13.46 -9.15
C ALA A 110 11.70 -12.75 -7.79
N SER A 111 12.57 -11.78 -7.50
CA SER A 111 12.55 -11.03 -6.23
C SER A 111 11.38 -10.04 -6.19
N GLU A 112 11.04 -9.42 -7.31
CA GLU A 112 9.89 -8.51 -7.43
C GLU A 112 8.56 -9.27 -7.30
N VAL A 113 8.43 -10.44 -7.93
CA VAL A 113 7.27 -11.33 -7.75
C VAL A 113 7.13 -11.72 -6.28
N LYS A 114 8.23 -12.11 -5.62
CA LYS A 114 8.21 -12.43 -4.19
C LYS A 114 7.76 -11.23 -3.36
N ALA A 115 8.32 -10.06 -3.61
CA ALA A 115 7.96 -8.83 -2.90
C ALA A 115 6.49 -8.47 -3.07
N ALA A 116 5.94 -8.57 -4.29
CA ALA A 116 4.53 -8.36 -4.55
C ALA A 116 3.62 -9.35 -3.82
N LYS A 117 4.02 -10.63 -3.72
CA LYS A 117 3.29 -11.64 -2.92
C LYS A 117 3.33 -11.32 -1.42
N MET A 118 4.47 -10.86 -0.92
CA MET A 118 4.63 -10.45 0.48
C MET A 118 3.82 -9.20 0.81
N TYR A 119 3.72 -8.27 -0.12
CA TYR A 119 2.90 -7.05 0.03
C TYR A 119 1.45 -7.38 0.39
N ILE A 120 0.83 -8.30 -0.36
CA ILE A 120 -0.59 -8.64 -0.19
C ILE A 120 -0.86 -9.71 0.88
N ALA A 121 0.08 -10.64 1.12
CA ALA A 121 -0.18 -11.84 1.94
C ALA A 121 0.78 -12.01 3.14
N GLY A 122 1.72 -11.09 3.34
CA GLY A 122 2.70 -11.15 4.41
C GLY A 122 3.41 -12.51 4.47
N GLY A 123 3.49 -13.11 5.66
CA GLY A 123 4.15 -14.41 5.87
C GLY A 123 3.54 -15.60 5.10
N ARG A 124 2.32 -15.47 4.56
CA ARG A 124 1.64 -16.54 3.78
C ARG A 124 1.91 -16.44 2.27
N TRP A 125 2.82 -15.57 1.86
CA TRP A 125 3.11 -15.27 0.45
C TRP A 125 3.38 -16.50 -0.43
N ASN A 126 3.96 -17.57 0.13
CA ASN A 126 4.35 -18.75 -0.66
C ASN A 126 3.23 -19.80 -0.83
N THR A 127 2.16 -19.71 -0.03
CA THR A 127 1.07 -20.71 -0.06
C THR A 127 -0.28 -20.13 -0.50
N SER A 128 -0.38 -18.80 -0.61
CA SER A 128 -1.63 -18.11 -0.94
C SER A 128 -1.89 -18.05 -2.45
N LEU A 129 -3.04 -18.57 -2.89
CA LEU A 129 -3.54 -18.40 -4.26
C LEU A 129 -3.77 -16.91 -4.59
N THR A 130 -4.32 -16.15 -3.64
CA THR A 130 -4.52 -14.70 -3.77
C THR A 130 -3.19 -14.00 -4.01
N ALA A 131 -2.12 -14.37 -3.29
CA ALA A 131 -0.80 -13.78 -3.48
C ALA A 131 -0.27 -14.06 -4.89
N ARG A 132 -0.43 -15.30 -5.38
CA ARG A 132 -0.04 -15.66 -6.75
C ARG A 132 -0.77 -14.82 -7.79
N ILE A 133 -2.09 -14.75 -7.73
CA ILE A 133 -2.91 -13.97 -8.68
C ILE A 133 -2.55 -12.49 -8.61
N TYR A 134 -2.49 -11.93 -7.40
CA TYR A 134 -2.13 -10.53 -7.18
C TYR A 134 -0.76 -10.21 -7.77
N SER A 135 0.26 -11.04 -7.51
CA SER A 135 1.60 -10.82 -8.05
C SER A 135 1.64 -10.86 -9.58
N ASN A 136 0.86 -11.75 -10.21
CA ASN A 136 0.77 -11.79 -11.67
C ASN A 136 0.19 -10.48 -12.22
N ASN A 137 -0.85 -9.95 -11.60
CA ASN A 137 -1.45 -8.66 -11.98
C ASN A 137 -0.45 -7.50 -11.79
N VAL A 138 0.28 -7.50 -10.67
CA VAL A 138 1.33 -6.50 -10.40
C VAL A 138 2.42 -6.54 -11.47
N MET A 139 2.95 -7.71 -11.82
CA MET A 139 4.00 -7.82 -12.83
C MET A 139 3.50 -7.48 -14.23
N ALA A 140 2.28 -7.86 -14.57
CA ALA A 140 1.66 -7.49 -15.85
C ALA A 140 1.50 -5.97 -15.96
N GLU A 141 1.07 -5.30 -14.90
CA GLU A 141 0.92 -3.85 -14.89
C GLU A 141 2.28 -3.13 -14.89
N ALA A 142 3.26 -3.63 -14.13
CA ALA A 142 4.63 -3.11 -14.17
C ALA A 142 5.23 -3.17 -15.59
N THR A 143 4.98 -4.27 -16.32
CA THR A 143 5.42 -4.42 -17.71
C THR A 143 4.79 -3.39 -18.64
N LYS A 144 3.50 -3.07 -18.47
CA LYS A 144 2.84 -2.02 -19.26
C LYS A 144 3.44 -0.65 -18.95
N ILE A 145 3.58 -0.31 -17.67
CA ILE A 145 4.15 0.96 -17.24
C ILE A 145 5.57 1.13 -17.78
N GLN A 146 6.39 0.08 -17.73
CA GLN A 146 7.75 0.14 -18.29
C GLN A 146 7.73 0.43 -19.80
N ARG A 147 6.84 -0.23 -20.56
CA ARG A 147 6.68 0.04 -21.99
C ARG A 147 6.27 1.48 -22.27
N ASP A 148 5.37 2.03 -21.46
CA ASP A 148 4.92 3.42 -21.61
C ASP A 148 6.07 4.38 -21.32
N ILE A 149 6.87 4.13 -20.27
CA ILE A 149 8.08 4.89 -19.95
C ILE A 149 9.09 4.83 -21.10
N ASP A 150 9.36 3.64 -21.64
CA ASP A 150 10.30 3.46 -22.76
C ASP A 150 9.84 4.25 -23.99
N THR A 151 8.54 4.21 -24.28
CA THR A 151 7.92 4.97 -25.39
C THR A 151 8.09 6.47 -25.19
N LEU A 152 7.81 6.99 -23.99
CA LEU A 152 7.94 8.41 -23.68
C LEU A 152 9.39 8.89 -23.71
N ASN A 153 10.34 8.03 -23.33
CA ASN A 153 11.77 8.36 -23.38
C ASN A 153 12.32 8.36 -24.81
N GLN A 154 11.78 7.53 -25.71
CA GLN A 154 12.14 7.54 -27.14
C GLN A 154 11.56 8.74 -27.89
N ALA A 155 10.46 9.32 -27.41
CA ALA A 155 9.82 10.49 -27.98
C ALA A 155 10.44 11.83 -27.54
N ARG A 156 11.45 11.79 -26.66
CA ARG A 156 12.23 12.96 -26.20
C ARG A 156 13.53 13.09 -26.97
#